data_AF-D3FZS2-F1
#
_entry.id   AF-D3FZS2-F1
#
_cell.length_a   1.000
_cell.length_b   1.000
_cell.length_c   1.000
_cell.angle_alpha   90.00
_cell.angle_beta   90.00
_cell.angle_gamma   90.00
#
_symmetry.space_group_name_H-M   'P 1'
#
loop_
_entity.id
_entity.type
_entity.pdbx_description
1 polymer ?
#
loop_
_entity_poly.entity_id
_entity_poly.type
_entity_poly.pdbx_seq_one_letter_code
_entity_poly.pdbx_strand_id
1 'polypeptide(L)'
;MKVIILGLLLGLLFVTGCSNAGYDLDEVVAVFEGEEIQAKDVLTLYPLDDEGIRNFVLGEVLVQESKNMGIFIPKEEIESDKTALYPDLEAQEIYETLPEEGKTFYEEQAEVLDVTPEEYYEIWLDAHHTHSAYIQAYINKVIYNSELEDIDYMNPEDLEIMDQRVEEHMDELMELYKQSGKLTVM
;
A
#
# COMPACT_ATOMS: atom_id res chain seq x y z
N MET A 1 29.12 38.02 -46.08
CA MET A 1 30.02 36.96 -45.61
C MET A 1 30.22 37.16 -44.12
N LYS A 2 29.97 36.11 -43.33
CA LYS A 2 29.98 36.05 -41.84
C LYS A 2 28.79 36.79 -41.21
N VAL A 3 27.58 36.24 -41.10
CA VAL A 3 27.18 34.98 -40.44
C VAL A 3 27.83 34.84 -39.06
N ILE A 4 27.00 34.58 -38.05
CA ILE A 4 27.32 34.01 -36.73
C ILE A 4 27.82 35.03 -35.69
N ILE A 5 26.97 35.97 -35.29
CA ILE A 5 26.95 36.48 -33.89
C ILE A 5 25.54 36.21 -33.33
N LEU A 6 25.10 34.97 -33.48
CA LEU A 6 23.83 34.44 -33.02
C LEU A 6 24.13 33.05 -32.47
N GLY A 7 24.58 32.94 -31.23
CA GLY A 7 24.92 31.62 -30.69
C GLY A 7 25.82 31.58 -29.47
N LEU A 8 25.63 32.46 -28.48
CA LEU A 8 26.25 32.23 -27.17
C LEU A 8 25.47 32.81 -25.98
N LEU A 9 24.15 32.79 -26.09
CA LEU A 9 23.25 33.01 -24.95
C LEU A 9 22.06 32.04 -25.02
N LEU A 10 22.37 30.80 -25.40
CA LEU A 10 21.50 29.63 -25.24
C LEU A 10 21.87 28.94 -23.91
N GLY A 11 21.90 29.73 -22.84
CA GLY A 11 22.18 29.31 -21.48
C GLY A 11 20.94 29.44 -20.62
N LEU A 12 19.83 28.88 -21.09
CA LEU A 12 18.64 28.63 -20.29
C LEU A 12 18.34 27.14 -20.45
N LEU A 13 19.00 26.40 -19.56
CA LEU A 13 18.60 25.05 -19.15
C LEU A 13 17.17 25.15 -18.61
N PHE A 14 16.20 25.02 -19.50
CA PHE A 14 14.90 24.49 -19.13
C PHE A 14 14.91 23.02 -19.49
N VAL A 15 15.48 22.23 -18.57
CA VAL A 15 15.04 20.85 -18.40
C VAL A 15 13.69 20.99 -17.69
N THR A 16 12.63 21.29 -18.45
CA THR A 16 11.27 21.12 -17.96
C THR A 16 10.96 19.64 -18.05
N GLY A 17 10.56 19.09 -16.90
CA GLY A 17 10.46 17.68 -16.55
C GLY A 17 9.94 16.75 -17.62
N CYS A 18 10.49 15.54 -17.64
CA CYS A 18 9.73 14.39 -18.08
C CYS A 18 8.38 14.43 -17.34
N SER A 19 7.31 14.61 -18.09
CA SER A 19 5.96 14.54 -17.59
C SER A 19 5.65 13.09 -17.20
N ASN A 20 5.84 12.76 -15.93
CA ASN A 20 4.83 11.96 -15.24
C ASN A 20 4.03 12.96 -14.41
N ALA A 21 2.82 13.27 -14.88
CA ALA A 21 1.85 13.92 -14.02
C ALA A 21 1.44 12.87 -12.98
N GLY A 22 1.94 12.99 -11.76
CA GLY A 22 1.60 12.11 -10.65
C GLY A 22 2.30 12.66 -9.43
N TYR A 23 1.50 13.24 -8.53
CA TYR A 23 1.75 13.70 -7.16
C TYR A 23 3.18 14.07 -6.71
N ASP A 24 3.33 15.19 -5.98
CA ASP A 24 4.55 15.41 -5.19
C ASP A 24 4.61 14.37 -4.05
N LEU A 25 5.79 13.86 -3.68
CA LEU A 25 5.94 12.82 -2.64
C LEU A 25 5.41 13.29 -1.28
N ASP A 26 5.48 14.61 -1.02
CA ASP A 26 4.95 15.24 0.19
C ASP A 26 3.51 15.74 0.02
N GLU A 27 2.87 15.51 -1.13
CA GLU A 27 1.47 15.85 -1.36
C GLU A 27 0.57 15.02 -0.46
N VAL A 28 -0.35 15.70 0.24
CA VAL A 28 -1.34 15.07 1.10
C VAL A 28 -2.43 14.46 0.21
N VAL A 29 -2.58 13.15 0.25
CA VAL A 29 -3.57 12.39 -0.53
C VAL A 29 -4.79 12.00 0.32
N ALA A 30 -4.63 11.94 1.65
CA ALA A 30 -5.74 11.75 2.56
C ALA A 30 -5.42 12.33 3.95
N VAL A 31 -6.46 12.54 4.76
CA VAL A 31 -6.36 12.87 6.19
C VAL A 31 -7.20 11.85 6.95
N PHE A 32 -6.56 11.08 7.84
CA PHE A 32 -7.17 10.01 8.61
C PHE A 32 -6.98 10.27 10.12
N GLU A 33 -8.09 10.39 10.86
CA GLU A 33 -8.13 10.74 12.29
C GLU A 33 -7.31 12.02 12.64
N GLY A 34 -7.21 12.93 11.67
CA GLY A 34 -6.47 14.19 11.81
C GLY A 34 -4.99 14.13 11.44
N GLU A 35 -4.48 12.95 11.07
CA GLU A 35 -3.12 12.75 10.57
C GLU A 35 -3.10 12.79 9.04
N GLU A 36 -2.09 13.44 8.46
CA GLU A 36 -1.90 13.50 7.01
C GLU A 36 -1.28 12.20 6.49
N ILE A 37 -1.86 11.67 5.41
CA ILE A 37 -1.29 10.59 4.60
C ILE A 37 -0.75 11.24 3.33
N GLN A 38 0.54 11.07 3.10
CA GLN A 38 1.27 11.64 1.96
C GLN A 38 1.38 10.61 0.82
N ALA A 39 1.60 11.10 -0.39
CA ALA A 39 1.82 10.28 -1.58
C ALA A 39 2.90 9.20 -1.36
N LYS A 40 4.01 9.55 -0.71
CA LYS A 40 5.08 8.59 -0.38
C LYS A 40 4.65 7.47 0.57
N ASP A 41 3.64 7.68 1.41
CA ASP A 41 3.15 6.66 2.32
C ASP A 41 2.42 5.58 1.51
N VAL A 42 1.61 5.97 0.52
CA VAL A 42 0.91 5.05 -0.39
C VAL A 42 1.90 4.18 -1.17
N LEU A 43 2.97 4.81 -1.68
CA LEU A 43 4.04 4.15 -2.44
C LEU A 43 4.75 3.05 -1.67
N THR A 44 4.61 2.96 -0.34
CA THR A 44 5.19 1.86 0.45
C THR A 44 4.54 0.51 0.17
N LEU A 45 3.29 0.50 -0.33
CA LEU A 45 2.49 -0.71 -0.50
C LEU A 45 1.81 -0.80 -1.87
N TYR A 46 1.47 0.32 -2.48
CA TYR A 46 0.65 0.38 -3.70
C TYR A 46 1.19 1.42 -4.67
N PRO A 47 0.95 1.23 -5.99
CA PRO A 47 1.18 2.29 -6.97
C PRO A 47 0.36 3.53 -6.61
N LEU A 48 0.87 4.71 -6.96
CA LEU A 48 0.20 5.97 -6.66
C LEU A 48 -0.86 6.32 -7.71
N ASP A 49 -2.01 5.66 -7.59
CA ASP A 49 -3.25 5.94 -8.32
C ASP A 49 -4.47 5.95 -7.36
N ASP A 50 -5.66 6.26 -7.87
CA ASP A 50 -6.88 6.34 -7.06
C ASP A 50 -7.18 5.03 -6.29
N GLU A 51 -6.87 3.88 -6.90
CA GLU A 51 -7.07 2.57 -6.29
C GLU A 51 -6.04 2.29 -5.20
N GLY A 52 -4.77 2.60 -5.45
CA GLY A 52 -3.68 2.48 -4.48
C GLY A 52 -3.89 3.39 -3.26
N ILE A 53 -4.30 4.64 -3.47
CA ILE A 53 -4.68 5.56 -2.38
C ILE A 53 -5.84 4.97 -1.58
N ARG A 54 -6.90 4.51 -2.25
CA ARG A 54 -8.06 3.89 -1.58
C ARG A 54 -7.63 2.67 -0.75
N ASN A 55 -6.82 1.78 -1.32
CA ASN A 55 -6.40 0.54 -0.68
C ASN A 55 -5.47 0.79 0.52
N PHE A 56 -4.53 1.75 0.40
CA PHE A 56 -3.69 2.16 1.50
C PHE A 56 -4.52 2.71 2.67
N VAL A 57 -5.42 3.65 2.39
CA VAL A 57 -6.28 4.27 3.40
C VAL A 57 -7.21 3.24 4.05
N LEU A 58 -7.80 2.34 3.26
CA LEU A 58 -8.62 1.25 3.80
C LEU A 58 -7.79 0.34 4.73
N GLY A 59 -6.55 0.03 4.35
CA GLY A 59 -5.62 -0.69 5.20
C GLY A 59 -5.39 0.00 6.55
N GLU A 60 -5.14 1.31 6.54
CA GLU A 60 -4.99 2.12 7.77
C GLU A 60 -6.25 2.10 8.64
N VAL A 61 -7.44 2.23 8.03
CA VAL A 61 -8.72 2.13 8.73
C VAL A 61 -8.88 0.78 9.41
N LEU A 62 -8.59 -0.32 8.71
CA LEU A 62 -8.71 -1.69 9.24
C LEU A 62 -7.68 -1.98 10.34
N VAL A 63 -6.45 -1.47 10.20
CA VAL A 63 -5.43 -1.53 11.24
C VAL A 63 -5.90 -0.81 12.50
N GLN A 64 -6.44 0.40 12.37
CA GLN A 64 -6.94 1.18 13.49
C GLN A 64 -8.15 0.51 14.15
N GLU A 65 -9.10 0.01 13.36
CA GLU A 65 -10.25 -0.73 13.88
C GLU A 65 -9.85 -1.99 14.64
N SER A 66 -8.85 -2.73 14.12
CA SER A 66 -8.29 -3.88 14.82
C SER A 66 -7.76 -3.50 16.20
N LYS A 67 -6.95 -2.44 16.27
CA LYS A 67 -6.41 -1.90 17.52
C LYS A 67 -7.52 -1.42 18.47
N ASN A 68 -8.54 -0.74 17.94
CA ASN A 68 -9.71 -0.29 18.72
C ASN A 68 -10.48 -1.47 19.34
N MET A 69 -10.51 -2.62 18.67
CA MET A 69 -11.10 -3.86 19.17
C MET A 69 -10.19 -4.66 20.12
N GLY A 70 -9.03 -4.11 20.49
CA GLY A 70 -8.06 -4.76 21.36
C GLY A 70 -7.32 -5.93 20.72
N ILE A 71 -7.29 -6.00 19.37
CA ILE A 71 -6.40 -6.93 18.66
C ILE A 71 -4.99 -6.34 18.70
N PHE A 72 -4.05 -7.13 19.21
CA PHE A 72 -2.62 -6.81 19.21
C PHE A 72 -1.87 -8.00 18.63
N ILE A 73 -1.12 -7.77 17.56
CA ILE A 73 -0.27 -8.79 16.95
C ILE A 73 1.16 -8.57 17.47
N PRO A 74 1.78 -9.55 18.16
CA PRO A 74 3.16 -9.45 18.61
C PRO A 74 4.10 -9.20 17.44
N LYS A 75 5.14 -8.38 17.66
CA LYS A 75 6.14 -8.12 16.61
C LYS A 75 6.80 -9.41 16.15
N GLU A 76 7.07 -10.33 17.08
CA GLU A 76 7.70 -11.62 16.79
C GLU A 76 6.85 -12.49 15.86
N GLU A 77 5.52 -12.37 15.92
CA GLU A 77 4.61 -13.06 15.01
C GLU A 77 4.72 -12.50 13.59
N ILE A 78 4.72 -11.17 13.46
CA ILE A 78 4.90 -10.48 12.17
C ILE A 78 6.27 -10.82 11.55
N GLU A 79 7.36 -10.78 12.34
CA GLU A 79 8.70 -11.13 11.84
C GLU A 79 8.80 -12.61 11.42
N SER A 80 8.13 -13.51 12.16
CA SER A 80 8.06 -14.93 11.79
C SER A 80 7.35 -15.11 10.45
N ASP A 81 6.28 -14.36 10.19
CA ASP A 81 5.50 -14.46 8.95
C ASP A 81 6.25 -13.93 7.73
N LYS A 82 7.05 -12.87 7.87
CA LYS A 82 7.88 -12.31 6.76
C LYS A 82 8.80 -13.34 6.13
N THR A 83 9.40 -14.19 6.97
CA THR A 83 10.43 -15.16 6.56
C THR A 83 9.88 -16.58 6.45
N ALA A 84 8.57 -16.80 6.68
CA ALA A 84 7.99 -18.14 6.76
C ALA A 84 8.18 -18.99 5.48
N LEU A 85 8.15 -18.35 4.31
CA LEU A 85 8.38 -19.00 3.02
C LEU A 85 9.86 -19.13 2.65
N TYR A 86 10.72 -18.32 3.29
CA TYR A 86 12.15 -18.21 3.00
C TYR A 86 12.95 -18.21 4.31
N PRO A 87 12.91 -19.31 5.07
CA PRO A 87 13.64 -19.38 6.33
C PRO A 87 15.14 -19.21 6.06
N ASP A 88 15.81 -18.49 6.96
CA ASP A 88 17.24 -18.21 6.94
C ASP A 88 17.73 -17.25 5.82
N LEU A 89 16.82 -16.64 5.05
CA LEU A 89 17.17 -15.58 4.08
C LEU A 89 16.82 -14.20 4.63
N GLU A 90 17.72 -13.25 4.41
CA GLU A 90 17.46 -11.83 4.63
C GLU A 90 16.61 -11.24 3.48
N ALA A 91 15.92 -10.12 3.72
CA ALA A 91 15.02 -9.51 2.73
C ALA A 91 15.68 -9.29 1.36
N GLN A 92 16.94 -8.86 1.35
CA GLN A 92 17.73 -8.63 0.15
C GLN A 92 17.98 -9.92 -0.64
N GLU A 93 18.27 -11.02 0.06
CA GLU A 93 18.46 -12.34 -0.55
C GLU A 93 17.15 -12.88 -1.11
N ILE A 94 16.03 -12.63 -0.43
CA ILE A 94 14.70 -12.99 -0.95
C ILE A 94 14.42 -12.21 -2.24
N TYR A 95 14.63 -10.89 -2.24
CA TYR A 95 14.45 -10.04 -3.42
C TYR A 95 15.25 -10.56 -4.62
N GLU A 96 16.53 -10.89 -4.42
CA GLU A 96 17.39 -11.40 -5.49
C GLU A 96 16.83 -12.67 -6.14
N THR A 97 16.14 -13.53 -5.37
CA THR A 97 15.54 -14.78 -5.86
C THR A 97 14.20 -14.63 -6.57
N LEU A 98 13.57 -13.45 -6.50
CA LEU A 98 12.30 -13.19 -7.17
C LEU A 98 12.45 -13.30 -8.70
N PRO A 99 11.43 -13.81 -9.41
CA PRO A 99 11.41 -13.76 -10.86
C PRO A 99 11.37 -12.29 -11.32
N GLU A 100 11.91 -12.01 -12.52
CA GLU A 100 11.99 -10.64 -13.06
C GLU A 100 10.63 -9.93 -13.08
N GLU A 101 9.58 -10.65 -13.47
CA GLU A 101 8.19 -10.14 -13.46
C GLU A 101 7.69 -9.78 -12.06
N GLY A 102 8.24 -10.42 -11.03
CA GLY A 102 7.98 -10.08 -9.64
C GLY A 102 8.79 -8.89 -9.14
N LYS A 103 9.88 -8.50 -9.83
CA LYS A 103 10.75 -7.37 -9.44
C LYS A 103 10.24 -6.02 -9.92
N THR A 104 9.55 -5.98 -11.06
CA THR A 104 9.10 -4.74 -11.72
C THR A 104 8.36 -3.80 -10.79
N PHE A 105 7.43 -4.31 -9.96
CA PHE A 105 6.72 -3.48 -8.99
C PHE A 105 7.69 -2.77 -8.02
N TYR A 106 8.62 -3.52 -7.42
CA TYR A 106 9.57 -2.98 -6.45
C TYR A 106 10.52 -1.96 -7.08
N GLU A 107 10.97 -2.23 -8.31
CA GLU A 107 11.85 -1.32 -9.05
C GLU A 107 11.17 0.00 -9.40
N GLU A 108 9.91 -0.05 -9.86
CA GLU A 108 9.14 1.14 -10.20
C GLU A 108 8.90 2.03 -8.97
N GLN A 109 8.53 1.43 -7.82
CA GLN A 109 8.30 2.21 -6.61
C GLN A 109 9.62 2.75 -6.02
N ALA A 110 10.70 1.96 -6.07
CA ALA A 110 12.02 2.37 -5.60
C ALA A 110 12.57 3.57 -6.39
N GLU A 111 12.39 3.59 -7.72
CA GLU A 111 12.78 4.72 -8.57
C GLU A 111 12.05 6.01 -8.16
N VAL A 112 10.76 5.91 -7.86
CA VAL A 112 9.94 7.08 -7.45
C VAL A 112 10.35 7.60 -6.08
N LEU A 113 10.72 6.70 -5.15
CA LEU A 113 11.13 7.03 -3.79
C LEU A 113 12.62 7.38 -3.65
N ASP A 114 13.40 7.31 -4.73
CA ASP A 114 14.87 7.52 -4.75
C ASP A 114 15.61 6.60 -3.77
N VAL A 115 15.22 5.32 -3.73
CA VAL A 115 15.87 4.25 -2.96
C VAL A 115 16.28 3.10 -3.87
N THR A 116 17.10 2.18 -3.38
CA THR A 116 17.40 0.95 -4.13
C THR A 116 16.20 -0.01 -4.11
N PRO A 117 16.00 -0.87 -5.13
CA PRO A 117 14.95 -1.89 -5.11
C PRO A 117 15.02 -2.82 -3.91
N GLU A 118 16.23 -3.15 -3.45
CA GLU A 118 16.47 -3.96 -2.26
C GLU A 118 16.01 -3.26 -0.97
N GLU A 119 16.32 -1.96 -0.83
CA GLU A 119 15.84 -1.15 0.31
C GLU A 119 14.32 -0.99 0.27
N TYR A 120 13.74 -0.77 -0.91
CA TYR A 120 12.30 -0.70 -1.07
C TYR A 120 11.63 -2.03 -0.72
N TYR A 121 12.19 -3.16 -1.14
CA TYR A 121 11.65 -4.48 -0.81
C TYR A 121 11.62 -4.71 0.70
N GLU A 122 12.65 -4.28 1.44
CA GLU A 122 12.66 -4.36 2.91
C GLU A 122 11.55 -3.51 3.54
N ILE A 123 11.36 -2.26 3.07
CA ILE A 123 10.27 -1.37 3.51
C ILE A 123 8.92 -2.01 3.23
N TRP A 124 8.71 -2.47 1.99
CA TRP A 124 7.48 -3.12 1.57
C TRP A 124 7.19 -4.37 2.40
N LEU A 125 8.20 -5.21 2.66
CA LEU A 125 8.05 -6.43 3.43
C LEU A 125 7.58 -6.15 4.86
N ASP A 126 8.12 -5.10 5.51
CA ASP A 126 7.68 -4.68 6.84
C ASP A 126 6.24 -4.16 6.84
N ALA A 127 5.94 -3.23 5.94
CA ALA A 127 4.61 -2.62 5.82
C ALA A 127 3.55 -3.67 5.45
N HIS A 128 3.85 -4.52 4.46
CA HIS A 128 2.91 -5.50 3.91
C HIS A 128 2.50 -6.51 4.97
N HIS A 129 3.47 -7.13 5.65
CA HIS A 129 3.18 -8.14 6.66
C HIS A 129 2.50 -7.54 7.89
N THR A 130 2.85 -6.31 8.28
CA THR A 130 2.18 -5.61 9.37
C THR A 130 0.72 -5.34 9.03
N HIS A 131 0.44 -4.73 7.88
CA HIS A 131 -0.94 -4.45 7.45
C HIS A 131 -1.74 -5.74 7.29
N SER A 132 -1.17 -6.72 6.59
CA SER A 132 -1.81 -8.01 6.32
C SER A 132 -2.21 -8.73 7.60
N ALA A 133 -1.34 -8.76 8.62
CA ALA A 133 -1.65 -9.41 9.90
C ALA A 133 -2.87 -8.77 10.60
N TYR A 134 -2.92 -7.44 10.68
CA TYR A 134 -4.06 -6.74 11.29
C TYR A 134 -5.34 -6.86 10.45
N ILE A 135 -5.24 -6.70 9.13
CA ILE A 135 -6.39 -6.83 8.21
C ILE A 135 -6.98 -8.24 8.29
N GLN A 136 -6.16 -9.29 8.27
CA GLN A 136 -6.62 -10.67 8.43
C GLN A 136 -7.27 -10.88 9.80
N ALA A 137 -6.68 -10.36 10.87
CA ALA A 137 -7.26 -10.44 12.20
C ALA A 137 -8.63 -9.73 12.30
N TYR A 138 -8.77 -8.57 11.63
CA TYR A 138 -10.04 -7.86 11.49
C TYR A 138 -11.09 -8.72 10.80
N ILE A 139 -10.80 -9.18 9.59
CA ILE A 139 -11.73 -9.98 8.76
C ILE A 139 -12.14 -11.24 9.52
N ASN A 140 -11.18 -11.94 10.13
CA ASN A 140 -11.45 -13.12 10.94
C ASN A 140 -12.42 -12.81 12.09
N LYS A 141 -12.22 -11.70 12.80
CA LYS A 141 -13.05 -11.32 13.96
C LYS A 141 -14.43 -10.82 13.57
N VAL A 142 -14.51 -9.97 12.56
CA VAL A 142 -15.72 -9.21 12.21
C VAL A 142 -16.57 -9.92 11.17
N ILE A 143 -15.94 -10.62 10.22
CA ILE A 143 -16.63 -11.29 9.13
C ILE A 143 -16.76 -12.77 9.43
N TYR A 144 -15.65 -13.51 9.52
CA TYR A 144 -15.71 -14.97 9.62
C TYR A 144 -16.28 -15.48 10.95
N ASN A 145 -15.94 -14.84 12.08
CA ASN A 145 -16.49 -15.20 13.38
C ASN A 145 -17.88 -14.58 13.66
N SER A 146 -18.49 -13.89 12.69
CA SER A 146 -19.85 -13.34 12.82
C SER A 146 -20.92 -14.34 12.38
N GLU A 147 -21.32 -15.25 13.27
CA GLU A 147 -22.45 -16.21 13.09
C GLU A 147 -22.67 -16.74 11.65
N LEU A 148 -21.57 -17.02 10.92
CA LEU A 148 -21.61 -17.62 9.59
C LEU A 148 -21.76 -19.13 9.76
N GLU A 149 -22.93 -19.56 10.25
CA GLU A 149 -23.17 -20.97 10.58
C GLU A 149 -23.34 -21.87 9.33
N ASP A 150 -23.48 -21.30 8.13
CA ASP A 150 -23.88 -22.04 6.91
C ASP A 150 -22.92 -21.89 5.69
N ILE A 151 -21.68 -21.44 5.86
CA ILE A 151 -20.72 -21.33 4.74
C ILE A 151 -19.93 -22.64 4.54
N ASP A 152 -20.03 -23.22 3.34
CA ASP A 152 -19.13 -24.29 2.90
C ASP A 152 -17.90 -23.70 2.20
N TYR A 153 -16.76 -23.66 2.89
CA TYR A 153 -15.48 -23.19 2.34
C TYR A 153 -14.96 -24.01 1.15
N MET A 154 -15.58 -25.15 0.84
CA MET A 154 -15.26 -25.97 -0.34
C MET A 154 -16.17 -25.66 -1.53
N ASN A 155 -17.20 -24.83 -1.36
CA ASN A 155 -18.14 -24.42 -2.40
C ASN A 155 -17.73 -23.05 -3.00
N PRO A 156 -17.40 -22.97 -4.30
CA PRO A 156 -17.03 -21.71 -4.94
C PRO A 156 -18.08 -20.60 -4.85
N GLU A 157 -19.37 -20.94 -4.86
CA GLU A 157 -20.46 -19.95 -4.76
C GLU A 157 -20.49 -19.31 -3.36
N ASP A 158 -20.27 -20.11 -2.32
CA ASP A 158 -20.22 -19.60 -0.94
C ASP A 158 -18.95 -18.76 -0.69
N LEU A 159 -17.83 -19.08 -1.37
CA LEU A 159 -16.63 -18.25 -1.37
C LEU A 159 -16.87 -16.89 -2.04
N GLU A 160 -17.54 -16.85 -3.20
CA GLU A 160 -17.88 -15.60 -3.90
C GLU A 160 -18.79 -14.70 -3.03
N ILE A 161 -19.77 -15.30 -2.34
CA ILE A 161 -20.63 -14.58 -1.39
C ILE A 161 -19.81 -13.99 -0.24
N MET A 162 -18.81 -14.71 0.27
CA MET A 162 -17.92 -14.16 1.30
C MET A 162 -17.09 -13.01 0.79
N ASP A 163 -16.48 -13.14 -0.39
CA ASP A 163 -15.65 -12.10 -0.97
C ASP A 163 -16.46 -10.81 -1.18
N GLN A 164 -17.67 -10.93 -1.74
CA GLN A 164 -18.59 -9.80 -1.88
C GLN A 164 -18.94 -9.17 -0.52
N ARG A 165 -19.20 -9.98 0.51
CA ARG A 165 -19.52 -9.45 1.85
C ARG A 165 -18.34 -8.72 2.47
N VAL A 166 -17.12 -9.20 2.26
CA VAL A 166 -15.90 -8.52 2.71
C VAL A 166 -15.77 -7.17 2.01
N GLU A 167 -15.96 -7.13 0.69
CA GLU A 167 -15.89 -5.91 -0.11
C GLU A 167 -16.97 -4.88 0.30
N GLU A 168 -18.24 -5.31 0.40
CA GLU A 168 -19.36 -4.47 0.83
C GLU A 168 -19.10 -3.87 2.23
N HIS A 169 -18.63 -4.69 3.17
CA HIS A 169 -18.29 -4.23 4.52
C HIS A 169 -17.15 -3.20 4.52
N MET A 170 -16.12 -3.41 3.69
CA MET A 170 -15.00 -2.47 3.56
C MET A 170 -15.45 -1.12 2.97
N ASP A 171 -16.33 -1.16 1.96
CA ASP A 171 -16.91 0.06 1.37
C ASP A 171 -17.79 0.82 2.36
N GLU A 172 -18.67 0.13 3.08
CA GLU A 172 -19.52 0.71 4.11
C GLU A 172 -18.69 1.35 5.22
N LEU A 173 -17.61 0.69 5.65
CA LEU A 173 -16.70 1.20 6.67
C LEU A 173 -16.00 2.48 6.21
N MET A 174 -15.48 2.50 4.98
CA MET A 174 -14.84 3.68 4.41
C MET A 174 -15.81 4.86 4.32
N GLU A 175 -17.05 4.62 3.88
CA GLU A 175 -18.07 5.65 3.79
C GLU A 175 -18.47 6.17 5.18
N LEU A 176 -18.57 5.30 6.19
CA LEU A 176 -18.83 5.71 7.57
C LEU A 176 -17.72 6.63 8.12
N TYR A 177 -16.46 6.31 7.83
CA TYR A 177 -15.32 7.13 8.21
C TYR A 177 -15.31 8.50 7.52
N LYS A 178 -15.70 8.56 6.24
CA LYS A 178 -15.88 9.84 5.52
C LYS A 178 -17.02 10.67 6.12
N GLN A 179 -18.19 10.07 6.34
CA GLN A 179 -19.36 10.77 6.87
C GLN A 179 -19.18 11.30 8.30
N SER A 180 -18.39 10.60 9.10
CA SER A 180 -18.04 11.04 10.46
C SER A 180 -16.97 12.13 10.51
N GLY A 181 -16.38 12.49 9.36
CA GLY A 181 -15.29 13.47 9.27
C GLY A 181 -13.93 12.95 9.76
N LYS A 182 -13.82 11.63 10.00
CA LYS A 182 -12.58 10.97 10.41
C LYS A 182 -11.67 10.65 9.24
N LEU A 183 -12.21 10.62 8.02
CA LEU A 183 -11.45 10.40 6.80
C LEU A 183 -11.83 11.45 5.75
N THR A 184 -10.82 12.06 5.14
CA THR A 184 -10.95 12.85 3.91
C THR A 184 -9.94 12.35 2.91
N VAL A 185 -10.37 12.02 1.69
CA VAL A 185 -9.48 11.69 0.56
C VAL A 185 -9.50 12.90 -0.39
N MET A 186 -8.33 13.35 -0.83
CA MET A 186 -8.16 14.60 -1.58
C MET A 186 -8.48 14.46 -3.07
#